data_AF-A0AAE4H6P9-F1
#
_entry.id   AF-A0AAE4H6P9-F1
#
_cell.length_a   1.000
_cell.length_b   1.000
_cell.length_c   1.000
_cell.angle_alpha   90.00
_cell.angle_beta   90.00
_cell.angle_gamma   90.00
#
_symmetry.space_group_name_H-M   'P 1'
#
loop_
_entity.id
_entity.type
_entity.pdbx_description
1 polymer ?
#
loop_
_entity_poly.entity_id
_entity_poly.type
_entity_poly.pdbx_seq_one_letter_code
_entity_poly.pdbx_strand_id
1 'polypeptide(L)'
;MTLREIVTRAVLIAAMAGALGAGGHVMGWIAKTDAEIERASVQAYCQGVATWQAEAAQGIAPERRTGHPDYDNRAAEDCPRVQPAGSRKEILYNSQRQLAQF
;
A
#
# COMPACT_ATOMS: atom_id res chain seq x y z
N MET A 1 46.10 29.86 12.54
CA MET A 1 45.12 29.08 11.77
C MET A 1 45.59 29.02 10.34
N THR A 2 45.90 27.85 9.82
CA THR A 2 46.50 27.69 8.48
C THR A 2 45.43 27.38 7.43
N LEU A 3 45.66 27.77 6.17
CA LEU A 3 44.75 27.50 5.05
C LEU A 3 44.37 26.02 4.95
N ARG A 4 45.32 25.13 5.28
CA ARG A 4 45.11 23.67 5.30
C ARG A 4 44.06 23.25 6.33
N GLU A 5 44.08 23.81 7.54
CA GLU A 5 43.11 23.51 8.59
C GLU A 5 41.69 23.96 8.20
N ILE A 6 41.58 25.11 7.54
CA ILE A 6 40.29 25.64 7.05
C ILE A 6 39.71 24.70 5.99
N VAL A 7 40.53 24.28 5.02
CA VAL A 7 40.10 23.36 3.94
C VAL A 7 39.70 22.00 4.51
N THR A 8 40.48 21.41 5.42
CA THR A 8 40.14 20.11 6.01
C THR A 8 38.82 20.15 6.77
N ARG A 9 38.57 21.21 7.56
CA ARG A 9 37.31 21.37 8.29
C ARG A 9 36.12 21.57 7.35
N ALA A 10 36.28 22.36 6.29
CA ALA A 10 35.23 22.57 5.29
C ALA A 10 34.84 21.26 4.58
N VAL A 11 35.83 20.44 4.20
CA VAL A 11 35.59 19.13 3.59
C VAL A 11 34.86 18.18 4.55
N LEU A 12 35.25 18.14 5.83
CA LEU A 12 34.59 17.31 6.82
C LEU A 12 33.13 17.72 7.05
N ILE A 13 32.86 19.02 7.16
CA ILE A 13 31.50 19.54 7.32
C ILE A 13 30.63 19.19 6.10
N ALA A 14 31.16 19.39 4.89
CA ALA A 14 30.44 19.06 3.66
C ALA A 14 30.15 17.56 3.55
N ALA A 15 31.11 16.70 3.89
CA ALA A 15 30.93 15.25 3.89
C ALA A 15 29.86 14.80 4.90
N MET A 16 29.88 15.35 6.12
CA MET A 16 28.87 15.04 7.14
C MET A 16 27.48 15.51 6.72
N ALA A 17 27.37 16.73 6.17
CA ALA A 17 26.10 17.26 5.68
C ALA A 17 25.54 16.41 4.53
N GLY A 18 26.41 15.99 3.59
CA GLY A 18 26.04 15.09 2.50
C GLY A 18 25.54 13.73 3.00
N ALA A 19 26.22 13.13 3.96
CA ALA A 19 25.81 11.84 4.54
C ALA A 19 24.45 11.92 5.24
N LEU A 20 24.21 12.98 6.03
CA LEU A 20 22.93 13.19 6.70
C LEU A 20 21.78 13.46 5.71
N GLY A 21 22.03 14.28 4.68
CA GLY A 21 21.05 14.55 3.63
C GLY A 21 20.66 13.29 2.84
N ALA A 22 21.64 12.46 2.49
CA ALA A 22 21.40 11.19 1.81
C ALA A 22 20.60 10.21 2.70
N GLY A 23 20.98 10.08 3.97
CA GLY A 23 20.26 9.22 4.92
C GLY A 23 18.79 9.63 5.11
N GLY A 24 18.54 10.94 5.25
CA GLY A 24 17.18 11.47 5.38
C GLY A 24 16.29 11.19 4.16
N HIS A 25 16.86 11.30 2.95
CA HIS A 25 16.12 10.98 1.72
C HIS A 25 15.74 9.50 1.62
N VAL A 26 16.65 8.59 1.95
CA VAL A 26 16.38 7.14 1.90
C VAL A 26 15.28 6.77 2.89
N MET A 27 15.37 7.26 4.13
CA MET A 27 14.33 6.99 5.14
C MET A 27 12.97 7.59 4.76
N GLY A 28 12.96 8.80 4.20
CA GLY A 28 11.72 9.43 3.72
C GLY A 28 11.08 8.69 2.55
N TRP A 29 11.88 8.04 1.69
CA TRP A 29 11.36 7.19 0.61
C TRP A 29 10.77 5.88 1.15
N ILE A 30 11.48 5.20 2.05
CA ILE A 30 11.00 3.97 2.70
C ILE A 30 9.67 4.20 3.40
N ALA A 31 9.55 5.27 4.21
CA ALA A 31 8.32 5.56 4.95
C ALA A 31 7.11 5.82 4.05
N LYS A 32 7.32 6.43 2.87
CA LYS A 32 6.24 6.62 1.89
C LYS A 32 5.81 5.29 1.28
N THR A 33 6.76 4.45 0.90
CA THR A 33 6.50 3.13 0.35
C THR A 33 5.73 2.26 1.35
N ASP A 34 6.13 2.25 2.62
CA ASP A 34 5.43 1.49 3.67
C ASP A 34 3.97 1.96 3.82
N ALA A 35 3.75 3.27 3.86
CA ALA A 35 2.40 3.83 3.96
C ALA A 35 1.52 3.52 2.72
N GLU A 36 2.12 3.44 1.53
CA GLU A 36 1.40 3.05 0.31
C GLU A 36 1.04 1.56 0.33
N ILE A 37 1.97 0.69 0.76
CA ILE A 37 1.73 -0.74 0.91
C ILE A 37 0.63 -1.01 1.94
N GLU A 38 0.68 -0.33 3.09
CA GLU A 38 -0.33 -0.46 4.13
C GLU A 38 -1.72 -0.11 3.60
N ARG A 39 -1.86 1.04 2.94
CA ARG A 39 -3.13 1.47 2.32
C ARG A 39 -3.62 0.47 1.27
N ALA A 40 -2.73 -0.02 0.40
CA ALA A 40 -3.08 -1.00 -0.62
C ALA A 40 -3.55 -2.33 0.00
N SER A 41 -2.93 -2.75 1.11
CA SER A 41 -3.31 -3.98 1.82
C SER A 41 -4.71 -3.87 2.44
N VAL A 42 -5.03 -2.74 3.09
CA VAL A 42 -6.36 -2.47 3.65
C VAL A 42 -7.41 -2.40 2.54
N GLN A 43 -7.08 -1.74 1.43
CA GLN A 43 -7.98 -1.66 0.29
C GLN A 43 -8.30 -3.04 -0.31
N ALA A 44 -7.28 -3.89 -0.50
CA ALA A 44 -7.45 -5.24 -1.01
C ALA A 44 -8.32 -6.10 -0.08
N TYR A 45 -8.08 -5.99 1.23
CA TYR A 45 -8.90 -6.63 2.25
C TYR A 45 -10.38 -6.22 2.15
N CYS A 46 -10.64 -4.91 2.14
CA CYS A 46 -11.99 -4.38 2.06
C CYS A 46 -12.70 -4.80 0.76
N GLN A 47 -11.99 -4.84 -0.37
CA GLN A 47 -12.53 -5.29 -1.64
C GLN A 47 -12.88 -6.79 -1.62
N GLY A 48 -12.06 -7.62 -0.97
CA GLY A 48 -12.31 -9.04 -0.77
C GLY A 48 -13.57 -9.30 0.05
N VAL A 49 -13.72 -8.59 1.19
CA VAL A 49 -14.92 -8.66 2.04
C VAL A 49 -16.16 -8.18 1.30
N ALA A 50 -16.08 -7.04 0.60
CA ALA A 50 -17.18 -6.50 -0.18
C ALA A 50 -17.66 -7.48 -1.26
N THR A 51 -16.72 -8.14 -1.95
CA THR A 51 -17.02 -9.16 -2.97
C THR A 51 -17.72 -10.36 -2.36
N TRP A 52 -17.20 -10.86 -1.23
CA TRP A 52 -17.79 -11.99 -0.52
C TRP A 52 -19.23 -11.72 -0.09
N GLN A 53 -19.49 -10.54 0.48
CA GLN A 53 -20.83 -10.16 0.91
C GLN A 53 -21.79 -9.98 -0.28
N ALA A 54 -21.30 -9.40 -1.38
CA ALA A 54 -22.09 -9.26 -2.61
C ALA A 54 -22.49 -10.63 -3.20
N GLU A 55 -21.56 -11.59 -3.24
CA GLU A 55 -21.82 -12.94 -3.72
C GLU A 55 -22.72 -13.74 -2.77
N ALA A 56 -22.58 -13.52 -1.45
CA ALA A 56 -23.47 -14.08 -0.44
C ALA A 56 -24.92 -13.60 -0.62
N ALA A 57 -25.13 -12.31 -0.86
CA ALA A 57 -26.45 -11.74 -1.16
C ALA A 57 -27.07 -12.29 -2.45
N GLN A 58 -26.24 -12.76 -3.39
CA GLN A 58 -26.67 -13.46 -4.60
C GLN A 58 -26.95 -14.96 -4.40
N GLY A 59 -26.79 -15.48 -3.18
CA GLY A 59 -26.99 -16.91 -2.88
C GLY A 59 -25.89 -17.83 -3.38
N ILE A 60 -24.71 -17.30 -3.74
CA ILE A 60 -23.57 -18.11 -4.13
C ILE A 60 -23.05 -18.84 -2.90
N ALA A 61 -22.88 -20.16 -3.00
CA ALA A 61 -22.38 -20.97 -1.90
C ALA A 61 -20.93 -20.58 -1.54
N PRO A 62 -20.53 -20.62 -0.26
CA PRO A 62 -19.21 -20.15 0.20
C PRO A 62 -18.02 -20.70 -0.61
N GLU A 63 -18.07 -21.98 -0.97
CA GLU A 63 -17.04 -22.69 -1.74
C GLU A 63 -16.89 -22.22 -3.20
N ARG A 64 -17.80 -21.37 -3.69
CA ARG A 64 -17.79 -20.80 -5.05
C ARG A 64 -17.60 -19.28 -5.07
N ARG A 65 -17.33 -18.67 -3.91
CA ARG A 65 -17.09 -17.24 -3.80
C ARG A 65 -15.64 -16.89 -4.13
N THR A 66 -15.45 -15.71 -4.69
CA THR A 66 -14.15 -15.20 -5.13
C THR A 66 -13.53 -14.20 -4.14
N GLY A 67 -14.35 -13.61 -3.28
CA GLY A 67 -13.90 -12.81 -2.15
C GLY A 67 -13.44 -13.63 -0.95
N HIS A 68 -13.26 -12.96 0.18
CA HIS A 68 -13.05 -13.61 1.48
C HIS A 68 -14.00 -13.05 2.54
N PRO A 69 -14.42 -13.85 3.54
CA PRO A 69 -15.14 -13.32 4.69
C PRO A 69 -14.26 -12.38 5.51
N ASP A 70 -14.89 -11.62 6.40
CA ASP A 70 -14.22 -10.77 7.37
C ASP A 70 -13.51 -11.63 8.44
N TYR A 71 -12.31 -12.12 8.14
CA TYR A 71 -11.56 -13.03 9.02
C TYR A 71 -11.06 -12.34 10.29
N ASP A 72 -10.77 -11.06 10.19
CA ASP A 72 -10.16 -10.28 11.26
C ASP A 72 -11.21 -9.51 12.08
N ASN A 73 -12.49 -9.58 11.70
CA ASN A 73 -13.60 -8.85 12.31
C ASN A 73 -13.35 -7.35 12.42
N ARG A 74 -12.69 -6.79 11.40
CA ARG A 74 -12.26 -5.38 11.34
C ARG A 74 -12.87 -4.63 10.15
N ALA A 75 -13.66 -5.31 9.32
CA ALA A 75 -14.20 -4.68 8.12
C ALA A 75 -15.22 -3.58 8.46
N ALA A 76 -15.88 -3.61 9.62
CA ALA A 76 -16.80 -2.56 10.04
C ALA A 76 -16.08 -1.26 10.41
N GLU A 77 -14.85 -1.37 10.91
CA GLU A 77 -14.02 -0.27 11.40
C GLU A 77 -13.13 0.29 10.27
N ASP A 78 -12.49 -0.59 9.51
CA ASP A 78 -11.44 -0.21 8.56
C ASP A 78 -11.96 0.05 7.14
N CYS A 79 -13.13 -0.48 6.78
CA CYS A 79 -13.67 -0.36 5.44
C CYS A 79 -14.74 0.75 5.37
N PRO A 80 -14.44 1.92 4.80
CA PRO A 80 -15.39 3.01 4.69
C PRO A 80 -16.54 2.63 3.75
N ARG A 81 -17.66 2.15 4.34
CA ARG A 81 -18.79 1.50 3.65
C ARG A 81 -18.31 0.41 2.69
N VAL A 82 -18.38 -0.85 3.12
CA VAL A 82 -18.47 -2.02 2.23
C VAL A 82 -19.66 -1.84 1.28
N GLN A 83 -19.48 -1.05 0.21
CA GLN A 83 -20.32 -1.09 -0.97
C GLN A 83 -20.01 -2.42 -1.65
N PRO A 84 -21.02 -3.21 -2.08
CA PRO A 84 -20.77 -4.42 -2.83
C PRO A 84 -19.82 -4.08 -3.99
N ALA A 85 -18.72 -4.84 -4.10
CA ALA A 85 -17.82 -4.72 -5.23
C ALA A 85 -18.69 -4.77 -6.49
N GLY A 86 -18.46 -3.82 -7.41
CA GLY A 86 -19.29 -3.62 -8.60
C GLY A 86 -19.61 -4.92 -9.33
N SER A 87 -20.62 -4.88 -10.20
CA SER A 87 -21.15 -6.08 -10.86
C SER A 87 -20.06 -7.06 -11.33
N ARG A 88 -20.33 -8.37 -11.32
CA ARG A 88 -19.36 -9.43 -11.72
C ARG A 88 -18.54 -9.10 -12.98
N LYS A 89 -19.12 -8.39 -13.96
CA LYS A 89 -18.43 -7.92 -15.17
C LYS A 89 -17.28 -6.96 -14.88
N GLU A 90 -17.46 -6.07 -13.92
CA GLU A 90 -16.50 -5.04 -13.54
C GLU A 90 -15.30 -5.61 -12.78
N ILE A 91 -15.54 -6.61 -11.90
CA ILE A 91 -14.49 -7.36 -11.20
C ILE A 91 -13.62 -8.11 -12.22
N LEU A 92 -14.24 -8.86 -13.14
CA LEU A 92 -13.51 -9.60 -14.18
C LEU A 92 -12.71 -8.68 -15.11
N TYR A 93 -13.26 -7.51 -15.44
CA TYR A 93 -12.60 -6.52 -16.29
C TYR A 93 -11.33 -5.96 -15.63
N ASN A 94 -11.39 -5.63 -14.33
CA ASN A 94 -10.23 -5.10 -13.61
C ASN A 94 -9.14 -6.16 -13.38
N SER A 95 -9.52 -7.40 -13.05
CA SER A 95 -8.55 -8.50 -12.92
C SER A 95 -7.81 -8.77 -14.23
N GLN A 96 -8.50 -8.71 -15.38
CA GLN A 96 -7.85 -8.87 -16.69
C GLN A 96 -6.87 -7.75 -17.01
N ARG A 97 -7.21 -6.49 -16.68
CA ARG A 97 -6.26 -5.38 -16.86
C ARG A 97 -4.99 -5.54 -16.05
N GLN A 98 -5.07 -6.00 -14.81
CA GLN A 98 -3.88 -6.22 -13.98
C GLN A 98 -2.98 -7.31 -14.55
N LEU A 99 -3.55 -8.38 -15.10
CA LEU A 99 -2.77 -9.44 -15.74
C LEU A 99 -2.13 -9.00 -17.06
N ALA A 100 -2.72 -8.05 -17.77
CA ALA A 100 -2.20 -7.49 -19.02
C ALA A 100 -1.09 -6.43 -18.83
N GLN A 101 -0.75 -6.10 -17.58
CA GLN A 101 0.31 -5.13 -17.24
C GLN A 101 1.64 -5.82 -16.85
N PHE A 102 1.69 -7.14 -16.89
CA PHE A 102 2.90 -7.97 -16.77
C PHE A 102 3.27 -8.56 -18.15
#